data_AF-A0AAV5J8N6-F1
#
_entry.id   AF-A0AAV5J8N6-F1
#
_cell.length_a   1.000
_cell.length_b   1.000
_cell.length_c   1.000
_cell.angle_alpha   90.00
_cell.angle_beta   90.00
_cell.angle_gamma   90.00
#
_symmetry.space_group_name_H-M   'P 1'
#
loop_
_entity.id
_entity.type
_entity.pdbx_description
1 polymer ?
#
loop_
_entity_poly.entity_id
_entity_poly.type
_entity_poly.pdbx_seq_one_letter_code
_entity_poly.pdbx_strand_id
1 'polypeptide(L)'
;MDAETSCFETSEILATFLASTPVLLESWRLCDLANRNSQGSFLMKSIGSVCYVAFSGFSGIQEVSGSDRDWKGLVPLDANLFAPLNRYGEGEGPIMVHEAMLNLFLSVYHCPNFRCQVSRSLFAAL
;
A
#
# COMPACT_ATOMS: atom_id res chain seq x y z
N MET A 1 -17.84 22.11 32.12
CA MET A 1 -16.50 22.28 31.52
C MET A 1 -16.20 20.95 30.90
N ASP A 2 -16.50 20.82 29.61
CA ASP A 2 -16.33 19.56 28.90
C ASP A 2 -14.83 19.30 28.77
N ALA A 3 -14.39 18.12 29.21
CA ALA A 3 -13.01 17.70 29.10
C ALA A 3 -12.71 17.45 27.63
N GLU A 4 -12.19 18.46 26.94
CA GLU A 4 -11.60 18.30 25.62
C GLU A 4 -10.40 17.35 25.78
N THR A 5 -10.61 16.06 25.51
CA THR A 5 -9.51 15.10 25.36
C THR A 5 -8.64 15.59 24.20
N SER A 6 -7.42 15.99 24.51
CA SER A 6 -6.46 16.54 23.57
C SER A 6 -6.15 15.54 22.46
N CYS A 7 -6.16 15.97 21.18
CA CYS A 7 -5.76 15.15 20.03
C CYS A 7 -4.33 14.56 20.17
N PHE A 8 -3.49 15.17 21.00
CA PHE A 8 -2.17 14.67 21.34
C PHE A 8 -2.23 13.39 22.19
N GLU A 9 -3.05 13.39 23.24
CA GLU A 9 -3.22 12.25 24.14
C GLU A 9 -3.78 11.03 23.38
N THR A 10 -4.72 11.25 22.46
CA THR A 10 -5.23 10.20 21.58
C THR A 10 -4.17 9.65 20.62
N SER A 11 -3.25 10.50 20.15
CA SER A 11 -2.16 10.09 19.25
C SER A 11 -1.10 9.26 19.99
N GLU A 12 -0.76 9.65 21.22
CA GLU A 12 0.19 8.92 22.08
C GLU A 12 -0.35 7.53 22.45
N ILE A 13 -1.61 7.44 22.84
CA ILE A 13 -2.26 6.16 23.18
C ILE A 13 -2.27 5.24 21.94
N LEU A 14 -2.64 5.76 20.76
CA LEU A 14 -2.66 4.97 19.53
C LEU A 14 -1.24 4.52 19.12
N ALA A 15 -0.25 5.40 19.19
CA ALA A 15 1.14 5.07 18.88
C ALA A 15 1.69 4.01 19.84
N THR A 16 1.42 4.15 21.14
CA THR A 16 1.82 3.19 22.17
C THR A 16 1.15 1.84 21.94
N PHE A 17 -0.14 1.83 21.62
CA PHE A 17 -0.86 0.61 21.28
C PHE A 17 -0.26 -0.07 20.05
N LEU A 18 -0.06 0.66 18.94
CA LEU A 18 0.56 0.10 17.72
C LEU A 18 1.95 -0.46 17.98
N ALA A 19 2.77 0.25 18.76
CA ALA A 19 4.12 -0.19 19.15
C ALA A 19 4.10 -1.42 20.06
N SER A 20 3.05 -1.62 20.85
CA SER A 20 2.86 -2.84 21.65
C SER A 20 2.46 -4.07 20.82
N THR A 21 2.02 -3.87 19.58
CA THR A 21 1.69 -4.97 18.66
C THR A 21 2.91 -5.38 17.81
N PRO A 22 2.97 -6.63 17.33
CA PRO A 22 4.04 -7.05 16.42
C PRO A 22 3.89 -6.47 15.01
N VAL A 23 2.83 -5.69 14.71
CA VAL A 23 2.51 -5.25 13.34
C VAL A 23 3.65 -4.45 12.72
N LEU A 24 4.22 -3.49 13.43
CA LEU A 24 5.30 -2.65 12.90
C LEU A 24 6.57 -3.46 12.66
N LEU A 25 6.96 -4.28 13.64
CA LEU A 25 8.17 -5.10 13.56
C LEU A 25 8.08 -6.14 12.43
N GLU A 26 6.97 -6.88 12.34
CA GLU A 26 6.79 -7.89 11.29
C GLU A 26 6.64 -7.27 9.90
N SER A 27 5.95 -6.13 9.78
CA SER A 27 5.84 -5.41 8.51
C SER A 27 7.22 -4.97 8.03
N TRP A 28 8.03 -4.36 8.90
CA TRP A 28 9.38 -3.92 8.56
C TRP A 28 10.28 -5.09 8.16
N ARG A 29 10.26 -6.18 8.93
CA ARG A 29 11.03 -7.40 8.65
C ARG A 29 10.66 -8.01 7.29
N LEU A 30 9.38 -7.98 6.92
CA LEU A 30 8.91 -8.46 5.62
C LEU A 30 9.28 -7.53 4.46
N CYS A 31 9.26 -6.22 4.67
CA CYS A 31 9.75 -5.26 3.67
C CYS A 31 11.24 -5.48 3.37
N ASP A 32 12.08 -5.65 4.40
CA ASP A 32 13.51 -5.97 4.20
C ASP A 32 13.68 -7.30 3.44
N LEU A 33 12.88 -8.32 3.77
CA LEU A 33 12.90 -9.59 3.06
C LEU A 33 12.48 -9.46 1.59
N ALA A 34 11.43 -8.68 1.31
CA ALA A 34 10.95 -8.42 -0.05
C ALA A 34 12.01 -7.68 -0.88
N ASN A 35 12.70 -6.71 -0.27
CA ASN A 35 13.79 -5.98 -0.92
C ASN A 35 14.96 -6.90 -1.33
N ARG A 36 15.24 -7.94 -0.54
CA ARG A 36 16.33 -8.89 -0.83
C ARG A 36 15.95 -9.96 -1.84
N ASN A 37 14.70 -10.44 -1.79
CA ASN A 37 14.30 -11.69 -2.48
C ASN A 37 13.36 -11.48 -3.67
N SER A 38 12.74 -10.32 -3.80
CA SER A 38 11.66 -10.12 -4.77
C SER A 38 11.76 -8.75 -5.44
N GLN A 39 12.93 -8.38 -5.96
CA GLN A 39 13.15 -7.08 -6.61
C GLN A 39 12.07 -6.77 -7.67
N GLY A 40 11.39 -5.65 -7.50
CA GLY A 40 10.31 -5.22 -8.40
C GLY A 40 9.02 -6.04 -8.29
N SER A 41 8.86 -6.83 -7.23
CA SER A 41 7.69 -7.68 -6.99
C SER A 41 7.21 -7.57 -5.53
N PHE A 42 6.36 -8.50 -5.11
CA PHE A 42 5.76 -8.57 -3.78
C PHE A 42 6.09 -9.90 -3.09
N LEU A 43 5.99 -9.90 -1.77
CA LEU A 43 6.07 -11.07 -0.90
C LEU A 43 4.84 -11.10 0.00
N MET A 44 4.15 -12.24 0.02
CA MET A 44 3.01 -12.46 0.90
C MET A 44 3.38 -13.48 1.98
N LYS A 45 3.06 -13.18 3.24
CA LYS A 45 3.28 -14.10 4.36
C LYS A 45 2.18 -13.98 5.40
N SER A 46 1.59 -15.10 5.76
CA SER A 46 0.68 -15.19 6.92
C SER A 46 1.47 -15.41 8.21
N ILE A 47 1.20 -14.60 9.22
CA ILE A 47 1.78 -14.72 10.57
C ILE A 47 0.61 -14.67 11.54
N GLY A 48 0.32 -15.80 12.19
CA GLY A 48 -0.89 -15.96 12.98
C GLY A 48 -2.14 -15.78 12.11
N SER A 49 -3.03 -14.89 12.54
CA SER A 49 -4.27 -14.52 11.82
C SER A 49 -4.10 -13.37 10.82
N VAL A 50 -2.90 -12.83 10.66
CA VAL A 50 -2.66 -11.65 9.81
C VAL A 50 -1.89 -12.07 8.56
N CYS A 51 -2.44 -11.73 7.39
CA CYS A 51 -1.75 -11.85 6.11
C CYS A 51 -1.04 -10.54 5.76
N TYR A 52 0.28 -10.57 5.75
CA TYR A 52 1.11 -9.43 5.36
C TYR A 52 1.43 -9.50 3.88
N VAL A 53 1.38 -8.35 3.21
CA VAL A 53 1.78 -8.17 1.82
C VAL A 53 2.83 -7.07 1.77
N ALA A 54 4.08 -7.45 1.50
CA ALA A 54 5.20 -6.53 1.38
C ALA A 54 5.55 -6.32 -0.09
N PHE A 55 5.57 -5.07 -0.54
CA PHE A 55 6.03 -4.70 -1.87
C PHE A 55 7.50 -4.31 -1.76
N SER A 56 8.35 -4.91 -2.59
CA SER A 56 9.76 -4.53 -2.64
C SER A 56 9.92 -3.13 -3.24
N GLY A 57 11.00 -2.46 -2.87
CA GLY A 57 11.50 -1.31 -3.58
C GLY A 57 11.79 -1.67 -5.03
N PHE A 58 11.23 -0.91 -5.96
CA PHE A 58 11.51 -1.08 -7.38
C PHE A 58 12.86 -0.43 -7.71
N SER A 59 13.94 -1.22 -7.81
CA SER A 59 15.26 -0.74 -8.27
C SER A 59 15.49 -0.94 -9.78
N GLY A 60 14.54 -1.57 -10.48
CA GLY A 60 14.69 -2.02 -11.88
C GLY A 60 14.22 -1.02 -12.95
N ILE A 61 14.36 0.29 -12.74
CA ILE A 61 14.07 1.32 -13.77
C ILE A 61 15.32 1.55 -14.64
N GLN A 62 15.92 0.48 -15.17
CA GLN A 62 16.99 0.63 -16.15
C GLN A 62 16.55 0.28 -17.57
N GLU A 63 15.41 -0.39 -17.77
CA GLU A 63 14.97 -0.82 -19.12
C GLU A 63 13.59 -0.32 -19.58
N VAL A 64 12.78 0.30 -18.73
CA VAL A 64 11.60 1.03 -19.22
C VAL A 64 11.98 2.48 -19.50
N SER A 65 12.62 2.66 -20.65
CA SER A 65 12.68 3.90 -21.43
C SER A 65 13.14 5.17 -20.69
N GLY A 66 14.47 5.37 -20.63
CA GLY A 66 15.17 6.61 -21.03
C GLY A 66 14.65 8.01 -20.66
N SER A 67 13.71 8.19 -19.75
CA SER A 67 13.18 9.50 -19.39
C SER A 67 13.04 9.58 -17.87
N ASP A 68 13.80 10.54 -17.34
CA ASP A 68 13.76 11.22 -16.06
C ASP A 68 13.09 10.57 -14.85
N ARG A 69 13.70 10.78 -13.69
CA ARG A 69 13.21 10.36 -12.36
C ARG A 69 12.00 11.18 -11.92
N ASP A 70 11.13 11.54 -12.86
CA ASP A 70 10.02 12.43 -12.62
C ASP A 70 8.86 11.64 -12.06
N TRP A 71 8.96 11.41 -10.75
CA TRP A 71 7.82 11.29 -9.83
C TRP A 71 6.90 12.53 -9.89
N LYS A 72 7.11 13.45 -10.84
CA LYS A 72 6.40 14.72 -11.02
C LYS A 72 5.12 14.55 -11.84
N GLY A 73 4.96 13.46 -12.59
CA GLY A 73 3.75 13.17 -13.35
C GLY A 73 2.60 12.82 -12.43
N LEU A 74 1.64 13.74 -12.26
CA LEU A 74 0.35 13.46 -11.65
C LEU A 74 -0.67 13.17 -12.74
N VAL A 75 -1.40 12.07 -12.59
CA VAL A 75 -2.46 11.66 -13.51
C VAL A 75 -3.78 11.48 -12.76
N PRO A 76 -4.92 11.73 -13.42
CA PRO A 76 -6.23 11.49 -12.81
C PRO A 76 -6.44 9.99 -12.60
N LEU A 77 -6.97 9.62 -11.44
CA LEU A 77 -7.29 8.25 -11.08
C LEU A 77 -8.52 7.77 -11.87
N ASP A 78 -8.47 6.55 -12.41
CA ASP A 78 -9.61 5.97 -13.13
C ASP A 78 -10.80 5.73 -12.18
N ALA A 79 -11.88 6.48 -12.42
CA ALA A 79 -13.10 6.41 -11.63
C ALA A 79 -13.79 5.04 -11.70
N ASN A 80 -13.51 4.20 -12.71
CA ASN A 80 -14.09 2.86 -12.81
C ASN A 80 -13.42 1.88 -11.84
N LEU A 81 -12.08 1.86 -11.83
CA LEU A 81 -11.32 0.97 -10.95
C LEU A 81 -11.36 1.44 -9.48
N PHE A 82 -11.49 2.75 -9.26
CA PHE A 82 -11.46 3.38 -7.94
C PHE A 82 -12.78 4.09 -7.59
N ALA A 83 -13.91 3.58 -8.09
CA ALA A 83 -15.24 4.18 -7.90
C ALA A 83 -15.59 4.56 -6.45
N PRO A 84 -15.22 3.78 -5.39
CA PRO A 84 -15.49 4.18 -4.01
C PRO A 84 -14.77 5.45 -3.57
N LEU A 85 -13.59 5.75 -4.13
CA LEU A 85 -12.83 6.95 -3.80
C LEU A 85 -13.43 8.21 -4.44
N ASN A 86 -14.10 8.05 -5.59
CA ASN A 86 -14.71 9.16 -6.32
C ASN A 86 -16.00 9.69 -5.66
N ARG A 87 -16.54 9.00 -4.64
CA ARG A 87 -17.78 9.39 -3.95
C ARG A 87 -17.65 10.58 -3.00
N TYR A 88 -16.42 10.95 -2.65
CA TYR A 88 -16.15 12.05 -1.71
C TYR A 88 -15.89 13.39 -2.41
N GLY A 89 -15.91 13.43 -3.74
CA GLY A 89 -15.47 14.57 -4.55
C GLY A 89 -16.55 15.15 -5.46
N GLU A 90 -17.82 15.22 -5.03
CA GLU A 90 -18.83 16.01 -5.76
C GLU A 90 -18.45 17.50 -5.72
N GLY A 91 -17.57 17.93 -6.64
CA GLY A 91 -17.15 19.32 -6.84
C GLY A 91 -15.64 19.59 -6.93
N GLU A 92 -14.77 18.67 -6.50
CA GLU A 92 -13.31 18.94 -6.35
C GLU A 92 -12.43 18.46 -7.52
N GLY A 93 -13.01 17.95 -8.61
CA GLY A 93 -12.26 17.43 -9.75
C GLY A 93 -11.69 16.02 -9.49
N PRO A 94 -10.97 15.43 -10.47
CA PRO A 94 -10.47 14.06 -10.35
C PRO A 94 -9.34 13.96 -9.32
N ILE A 95 -9.29 12.84 -8.58
CA ILE A 95 -8.19 12.53 -7.67
C ILE A 95 -6.91 12.35 -8.49
N MET A 96 -5.86 13.10 -8.16
CA MET A 96 -4.59 13.04 -8.85
C MET A 96 -3.60 12.15 -8.09
N VAL A 97 -2.91 11.25 -8.79
CA VAL A 97 -1.91 10.33 -8.21
C VAL A 97 -0.63 10.30 -9.03
N HIS A 98 0.49 9.91 -8.41
CA HIS A 98 1.76 9.73 -9.11
C HIS A 98 1.64 8.63 -10.16
N GLU A 99 1.89 8.96 -11.43
CA GLU A 99 1.79 8.06 -12.57
C GLU A 99 2.64 6.80 -12.39
N ALA A 100 3.89 6.95 -11.96
CA ALA A 100 4.79 5.83 -11.71
C ALA A 100 4.24 4.86 -10.65
N MET A 101 3.60 5.39 -9.60
CA MET A 101 3.03 4.57 -8.53
C MET A 101 1.74 3.87 -8.99
N LEU A 102 0.92 4.56 -9.78
CA LEU A 102 -0.28 3.97 -10.40
C LEU A 102 0.10 2.82 -11.35
N ASN A 103 1.11 3.03 -12.20
CA ASN A 103 1.60 2.00 -13.11
C ASN A 103 2.17 0.80 -12.35
N LEU A 104 2.91 1.03 -11.26
CA LEU A 104 3.40 -0.05 -10.40
C LEU A 104 2.23 -0.82 -9.78
N PHE A 105 1.24 -0.13 -9.21
CA PHE A 105 0.05 -0.75 -8.65
C PHE A 105 -0.69 -1.59 -9.70
N LEU A 106 -0.94 -1.05 -10.89
CA LEU A 106 -1.65 -1.75 -11.96
C LEU A 106 -0.89 -3.01 -12.42
N SER A 107 0.45 -2.96 -12.49
CA SER A 107 1.25 -4.13 -12.85
C SER A 107 1.10 -5.27 -11.83
N VAL A 108 1.04 -4.96 -10.53
CA VAL A 108 0.81 -5.96 -9.49
C VAL A 108 -0.65 -6.39 -9.43
N TYR A 109 -1.60 -5.47 -9.57
CA TYR A 109 -3.03 -5.76 -9.57
C TYR A 109 -3.43 -6.72 -10.69
N HIS A 110 -2.88 -6.53 -11.90
CA HIS A 110 -3.14 -7.41 -13.03
C HIS A 110 -2.35 -8.71 -12.99
N CYS A 111 -1.37 -8.87 -12.08
CA CYS A 111 -0.64 -10.11 -11.90
C CYS A 111 -1.58 -11.23 -11.39
N PRO A 112 -1.82 -12.32 -12.16
CA PRO A 112 -2.72 -13.39 -11.75
C PRO A 112 -2.27 -14.06 -10.44
N ASN A 113 -0.96 -14.20 -10.26
CA ASN A 113 -0.38 -14.79 -9.07
C ASN A 113 -0.73 -13.96 -7.81
N PHE A 114 -0.59 -12.63 -7.89
CA PHE A 114 -0.98 -11.72 -6.81
C PHE A 114 -2.46 -11.89 -6.44
N ARG A 115 -3.35 -11.83 -7.45
CA ARG A 115 -4.79 -11.97 -7.25
C ARG A 115 -5.15 -13.32 -6.61
N CYS A 116 -4.57 -14.41 -7.10
CA CYS A 116 -4.81 -15.74 -6.54
C CYS A 116 -4.35 -15.85 -5.08
N GLN A 117 -3.18 -15.30 -4.75
CA GLN A 117 -2.67 -15.30 -3.38
C GLN A 117 -3.58 -14.47 -2.44
N VAL A 118 -3.96 -13.26 -2.84
CA VAL A 118 -4.87 -12.41 -2.05
C VAL A 118 -6.21 -13.10 -1.82
N SER A 119 -6.82 -13.67 -2.87
CA SER A 119 -8.09 -14.40 -2.74
C SER A 119 -7.97 -15.59 -1.78
N ARG A 120 -6.90 -16.39 -1.88
CA ARG A 120 -6.67 -17.52 -0.98
C ARG A 120 -6.51 -17.09 0.48
N SER A 121 -5.76 -16.02 0.71
CA SER A 121 -5.57 -15.48 2.06
C SER A 121 -6.86 -14.92 2.67
N LEU A 122 -7.74 -14.34 1.84
CA LEU A 122 -9.05 -13.87 2.28
C LEU A 122 -9.98 -15.05 2.66
N PHE A 123 -9.99 -16.12 1.85
CA PHE A 123 -10.78 -17.32 2.16
C PHE A 123 -10.26 -18.09 3.38
N ALA A 124 -8.95 -18.08 3.64
CA ALA A 124 -8.38 -18.73 4.82
C ALA A 124 -8.67 -17.98 6.13
N ALA A 125 -9.16 -16.74 6.06
CA ALA A 125 -9.51 -15.91 7.21
C ALA A 125 -11.01 -15.97 7.60
N LEU A 126 -11.84 -16.65 6.79
CA LEU A 126 -13.28 -16.86 7.00
C LEU A 126 -13.55 -18.30 7.45
#